data_AF-A0A7X4Z9N9-F1
#
_entry.id   AF-A0A7X4Z9N9-F1
#
_cell.length_a   1.000
_cell.length_b   1.000
_cell.length_c   1.000
_cell.angle_alpha   90.00
_cell.angle_beta   90.00
_cell.angle_gamma   90.00
#
_symmetry.space_group_name_H-M   'P 1'
#
loop_
_entity.id
_entity.type
_entity.pdbx_description
1 polymer ?
#
loop_
_entity_poly.entity_id
_entity_poly.type
_entity_poly.pdbx_seq_one_letter_code
_entity_poly.pdbx_strand_id
1 'polypeptide(L)'
;MAGLLLTSGFNFEGYKITRYIGFFSGECALGTGFLSSVNAGLADFLGSNSSMYEQKLSKAKSMALSELKELARGNGANAIIGLDVSYTAFSADVIGVIAKGTAVRIEKSADADSLYSNTKDTVGGNEKYLCFPIINYYEKVSFRPFALSFDVLTNEVKISINNYREEKLSALNVDILANTVFGTVYEYPDINFVNLIVNKGTVETEKVFLDISNNHLKVIESITLRINHYVLGGKAYSLNDLYQISGIKADKLVKLRDLYGEDVMNDFRDDVSQWTCMCGYKNNANTNKCYMCKRTKNEYTKSQIRKKVMLSDLMPEFERLKSCQEIYTYLTDIAQKDSLEDFDFMEEILGEAKKMISLERTYGNMKDSFISTCNRYISEHEQDKSD
;
A
#
# COMPACT_ATOMS: atom_id res chain seq x y z
N MET A 1 -10.90 -16.11 19.04
CA MET A 1 -10.98 -14.91 19.91
C MET A 1 -9.73 -14.09 19.69
N ALA A 2 -9.85 -12.82 19.28
CA ALA A 2 -8.69 -11.96 19.07
C ALA A 2 -7.90 -11.76 20.38
N GLY A 3 -6.57 -11.78 20.32
CA GLY A 3 -5.70 -11.55 21.49
C GLY A 3 -5.84 -10.14 22.06
N LEU A 4 -5.54 -9.97 23.36
CA LEU A 4 -5.46 -8.66 24.00
C LEU A 4 -4.15 -7.99 23.58
N LEU A 5 -4.22 -6.83 22.93
CA LEU A 5 -3.02 -6.10 22.49
C LEU A 5 -2.38 -5.34 23.66
N LEU A 6 -1.05 -5.32 23.72
CA LEU A 6 -0.29 -4.66 24.78
C LEU A 6 0.77 -3.75 24.16
N THR A 7 0.96 -2.56 24.72
CA THR A 7 2.06 -1.66 24.36
C THR A 7 2.49 -0.83 25.56
N SER A 8 3.79 -0.51 25.64
CA SER A 8 4.32 0.49 26.56
C SER A 8 4.08 1.92 26.08
N GLY A 9 3.71 2.11 24.81
CA GLY A 9 3.26 3.39 24.25
C GLY A 9 1.82 3.75 24.64
N PHE A 10 1.30 4.88 24.14
CA PHE A 10 -0.03 5.40 24.53
C PHE A 10 -1.12 5.21 23.47
N ASN A 11 -0.81 4.52 22.38
CA ASN A 11 -1.71 4.27 21.25
C ASN A 11 -1.26 3.01 20.48
N PHE A 12 -2.11 2.58 19.54
CA PHE A 12 -1.76 1.60 18.51
C PHE A 12 -2.00 2.27 17.15
N GLU A 13 -0.97 2.37 16.31
CA GLU A 13 -1.07 2.98 14.99
C GLU A 13 -2.11 2.25 14.12
N GLY A 14 -2.95 3.00 13.40
CA GLY A 14 -4.05 2.45 12.61
C GLY A 14 -5.28 2.01 13.43
N TYR A 15 -5.24 2.19 14.76
CA TYR A 15 -6.37 1.98 15.63
C TYR A 15 -6.78 3.29 16.30
N LYS A 16 -8.09 3.44 16.52
CA LYS A 16 -8.69 4.50 17.31
C LYS A 16 -9.13 3.93 18.65
N ILE A 17 -8.77 4.59 19.74
CA ILE A 17 -9.33 4.28 21.06
C ILE A 17 -10.79 4.74 21.08
N THR A 18 -11.72 3.79 21.17
CA THR A 18 -13.15 4.07 21.22
C THR A 18 -13.68 4.17 22.64
N ARG A 19 -12.97 3.57 23.61
CA ARG A 19 -13.31 3.69 25.03
C ARG A 19 -12.10 3.49 25.93
N TYR A 20 -11.95 4.34 26.94
CA TYR A 20 -11.07 4.08 28.08
C TYR A 20 -11.87 3.32 29.16
N ILE A 21 -11.37 2.17 29.59
CA ILE A 21 -12.07 1.31 30.55
C ILE A 21 -11.58 1.61 31.97
N GLY A 22 -10.28 1.79 32.14
CA GLY A 22 -9.71 2.16 33.42
C GLY A 22 -8.25 1.76 33.56
N PHE A 23 -7.66 2.14 34.68
CA PHE A 23 -6.33 1.70 35.09
C PHE A 23 -6.44 0.34 35.79
N PHE A 24 -5.56 -0.59 35.45
CA PHE A 24 -5.48 -1.92 36.05
C PHE A 24 -4.03 -2.26 36.38
N SER A 25 -3.87 -3.10 37.39
CA SER A 25 -2.59 -3.70 37.76
C SER A 25 -2.74 -5.19 38.01
N GLY A 26 -1.64 -5.92 37.86
CA GLY A 26 -1.49 -7.29 38.33
C GLY A 26 -0.15 -7.44 39.03
N GLU A 27 -0.08 -8.29 40.04
CA GLU A 27 1.00 -8.32 41.00
C GLU A 27 1.47 -9.76 41.28
N CYS A 28 2.78 -9.94 41.39
CA CYS A 28 3.34 -11.21 41.82
C CYS A 28 4.47 -10.98 42.82
N ALA A 29 4.42 -11.65 43.96
CA ALA A 29 5.47 -11.62 44.98
C ALA A 29 6.26 -12.94 45.00
N LEU A 30 7.58 -12.85 44.98
CA LEU A 30 8.52 -13.96 45.15
C LEU A 30 9.10 -13.93 46.56
N GLY A 31 8.85 -14.98 47.36
CA GLY A 31 9.21 -15.03 48.79
C GLY A 31 10.52 -15.75 49.16
N THR A 32 10.75 -15.86 50.47
CA THR A 32 12.00 -16.15 51.22
C THR A 32 12.85 -17.34 50.78
N GLY A 33 12.32 -18.30 50.02
CA GLY A 33 13.11 -19.38 49.41
C GLY A 33 13.90 -18.94 48.17
N PHE A 34 13.70 -17.71 47.70
CA PHE A 34 14.35 -17.17 46.49
C PHE A 34 15.71 -16.54 46.79
N LEU A 35 15.78 -15.58 47.72
CA LEU A 35 17.01 -14.83 48.02
C LEU A 35 17.96 -15.55 49.00
N SER A 36 17.41 -16.40 49.87
CA SER A 36 18.21 -17.28 50.75
C SER A 36 19.14 -18.24 50.00
N SER A 37 18.80 -18.62 48.76
CA SER A 37 19.67 -19.44 47.90
C SER A 37 20.73 -18.63 47.12
N VAL A 38 20.60 -17.30 47.08
CA VAL A 38 21.49 -16.38 46.33
C VAL A 38 22.57 -15.77 47.25
N ASN A 39 22.34 -15.77 48.57
CA ASN A 39 23.29 -15.25 49.56
C ASN A 39 24.57 -16.09 49.79
N ALA A 40 24.75 -17.21 49.08
CA ALA A 40 25.94 -18.06 49.19
C ALA A 40 27.05 -17.76 48.16
N GLY A 41 26.88 -16.79 47.25
CA GLY A 41 27.80 -16.66 46.10
C GLY A 41 27.98 -15.25 45.54
N LEU A 42 27.94 -14.21 46.37
CA LEU A 42 28.12 -12.82 45.90
C LEU A 42 29.57 -12.47 45.48
N ALA A 43 30.46 -13.47 45.33
CA ALA A 43 31.88 -13.25 45.06
C ALA A 43 32.37 -13.72 43.68
N ASP A 44 31.59 -14.47 42.88
CA ASP A 44 32.11 -15.04 41.63
C ASP A 44 31.43 -14.46 40.38
N PHE A 45 32.18 -13.55 39.77
CA PHE A 45 32.13 -13.06 38.40
C PHE A 45 31.94 -14.21 37.37
N LEU A 46 30.98 -14.07 36.44
CA LEU A 46 30.69 -14.89 35.22
C LEU A 46 29.61 -16.00 35.30
N GLY A 47 28.36 -15.62 34.98
CA GLY A 47 27.54 -16.30 33.93
C GLY A 47 26.86 -17.65 34.19
N SER A 48 27.01 -18.32 35.33
CA SER A 48 26.44 -19.69 35.53
C SER A 48 25.13 -19.75 36.33
N ASN A 49 24.87 -18.80 37.24
CA ASN A 49 23.69 -18.79 38.12
C ASN A 49 22.55 -17.86 37.66
N SER A 50 22.71 -17.13 36.56
CA SER A 50 21.71 -16.19 36.05
C SER A 50 20.41 -16.87 35.60
N SER A 51 20.51 -18.10 35.07
CA SER A 51 19.36 -18.81 34.47
C SER A 51 18.20 -19.09 35.44
N MET A 52 18.46 -19.56 36.66
CA MET A 52 17.38 -19.85 37.63
C MET A 52 16.75 -18.57 38.20
N TYR A 53 17.56 -17.54 38.44
CA TYR A 53 17.08 -16.25 38.94
C TYR A 53 16.23 -15.54 37.89
N GLU A 54 16.71 -15.49 36.65
CA GLU A 54 16.00 -14.97 35.48
C GLU A 54 14.72 -15.75 35.20
N GLN A 55 14.73 -17.08 35.29
CA GLN A 55 13.54 -17.92 35.11
C GLN A 55 12.44 -17.59 36.12
N LYS A 56 12.81 -17.39 37.40
CA LYS A 56 11.84 -17.06 38.45
C LYS A 56 11.29 -15.63 38.29
N LEU A 57 12.13 -14.65 37.97
CA LEU A 57 11.68 -13.28 37.66
C LEU A 57 10.81 -13.23 36.41
N SER A 58 11.15 -14.01 35.38
CA SER A 58 10.35 -14.15 34.16
C SER A 58 8.98 -14.79 34.46
N LYS A 59 8.96 -15.82 35.33
CA LYS A 59 7.71 -16.42 35.80
C LYS A 59 6.85 -15.43 36.58
N ALA A 60 7.43 -14.67 37.51
CA ALA A 60 6.71 -13.66 38.27
C ALA A 60 6.16 -12.54 37.38
N LYS A 61 6.95 -12.05 36.42
CA LYS A 61 6.49 -11.10 35.38
C LYS A 61 5.34 -11.68 34.56
N SER A 62 5.42 -12.95 34.18
CA SER A 62 4.39 -13.63 33.41
C SER A 62 3.08 -13.74 34.19
N MET A 63 3.16 -14.04 35.49
CA MET A 63 2.00 -14.09 36.38
C MET A 63 1.36 -12.70 36.55
N ALA A 64 2.14 -11.67 36.85
CA ALA A 64 1.66 -10.30 36.97
C ALA A 64 0.99 -9.79 35.67
N LEU A 65 1.60 -10.08 34.52
CA LEU A 65 1.01 -9.75 33.22
C LEU A 65 -0.26 -10.58 32.92
N SER A 66 -0.34 -11.83 33.38
CA SER A 66 -1.54 -12.66 33.20
C SER A 66 -2.71 -12.11 33.98
N GLU A 67 -2.49 -11.77 35.25
CA GLU A 67 -3.50 -11.16 36.11
C GLU A 67 -4.00 -9.82 35.54
N LEU A 68 -3.08 -8.94 35.12
CA LEU A 68 -3.42 -7.68 34.45
C LEU A 68 -4.30 -7.91 33.21
N LYS A 69 -3.93 -8.89 32.36
CA LYS A 69 -4.69 -9.23 31.14
C LYS A 69 -6.08 -9.78 31.47
N GLU A 70 -6.19 -10.62 32.49
CA GLU A 70 -7.47 -11.21 32.92
C GLU A 70 -8.41 -10.13 33.45
N LEU A 71 -7.92 -9.25 34.31
CA LEU A 71 -8.69 -8.12 34.84
C LEU A 71 -9.16 -7.18 33.73
N ALA A 72 -8.26 -6.79 32.82
CA ALA A 72 -8.61 -5.92 31.69
C ALA A 72 -9.66 -6.58 30.76
N ARG A 73 -9.47 -7.85 30.41
CA ARG A 73 -10.39 -8.60 29.55
C ARG A 73 -11.75 -8.82 30.22
N GLY A 74 -11.77 -9.16 31.51
CA GLY A 74 -13.00 -9.31 32.30
C GLY A 74 -13.84 -8.04 32.33
N ASN A 75 -13.21 -6.87 32.16
CA ASN A 75 -13.87 -5.56 32.07
C ASN A 75 -14.13 -5.09 30.63
N GLY A 76 -14.03 -5.99 29.63
CA GLY A 76 -14.41 -5.72 28.25
C GLY A 76 -13.34 -5.04 27.39
N ALA A 77 -12.10 -4.99 27.86
CA ALA A 77 -10.97 -4.45 27.11
C ALA A 77 -10.51 -5.39 25.99
N ASN A 78 -10.04 -4.80 24.90
CA ASN A 78 -9.32 -5.53 23.85
C ASN A 78 -7.86 -5.07 23.71
N ALA A 79 -7.42 -4.03 24.44
CA ALA A 79 -6.03 -3.63 24.51
C ALA A 79 -5.64 -2.94 25.84
N ILE A 80 -4.35 -2.87 26.13
CA ILE A 80 -3.74 -2.11 27.23
C ILE A 80 -2.63 -1.21 26.66
N ILE A 81 -2.70 0.08 26.98
CA ILE A 81 -1.68 1.09 26.66
C ILE A 81 -0.96 1.55 27.95
N GLY A 82 0.21 2.16 27.80
CA GLY A 82 1.01 2.67 28.92
C GLY A 82 1.44 1.53 29.85
N LEU A 83 1.73 0.35 29.30
CA LEU A 83 2.17 -0.79 30.07
C LEU A 83 3.54 -0.53 30.70
N ASP A 84 3.59 -0.56 32.02
CA ASP A 84 4.82 -0.50 32.81
C ASP A 84 4.95 -1.75 33.67
N VAL A 85 6.16 -2.30 33.75
CA VAL A 85 6.48 -3.46 34.60
C VAL A 85 7.62 -3.05 35.53
N SER A 86 7.27 -2.93 36.81
CA SER A 86 8.19 -2.52 37.87
C SER A 86 8.57 -3.71 38.75
N TYR A 87 9.84 -3.78 39.15
CA TYR A 87 10.35 -4.72 40.14
C TYR A 87 10.67 -3.95 41.42
N THR A 88 10.27 -4.45 42.58
CA THR A 88 10.49 -3.78 43.86
C THR A 88 10.82 -4.80 44.94
N ALA A 89 11.91 -4.58 45.66
CA ALA A 89 12.19 -5.35 46.87
C ALA A 89 11.31 -4.82 48.01
N PHE A 90 10.39 -5.65 48.51
CA PHE A 90 9.57 -5.32 49.67
C PHE A 90 10.30 -5.62 50.99
N SER A 91 11.23 -6.57 50.97
CA SER A 91 12.14 -6.89 52.06
C SER A 91 13.42 -7.53 51.51
N ALA A 92 14.36 -7.89 52.39
CA ALA A 92 15.58 -8.62 52.01
C ALA A 92 15.31 -9.98 51.33
N ASP A 93 14.08 -10.50 51.47
CA ASP A 93 13.72 -11.85 51.04
C ASP A 93 12.48 -11.89 50.12
N VAL A 94 11.94 -10.71 49.75
CA VAL A 94 10.72 -10.61 48.94
C VAL A 94 10.90 -9.60 47.81
N ILE A 95 10.71 -10.07 46.57
CA ILE A 95 10.64 -9.20 45.38
C ILE A 95 9.22 -9.23 44.83
N GLY A 96 8.60 -8.06 44.71
CA GLY A 96 7.37 -7.82 43.97
C GLY A 96 7.64 -7.48 42.51
N VAL A 97 6.79 -8.01 41.63
CA VAL A 97 6.67 -7.62 40.23
C VAL A 97 5.27 -7.07 40.01
N ILE A 98 5.18 -5.83 39.56
CA ILE A 98 3.93 -5.11 39.37
C ILE A 98 3.84 -4.73 37.89
N ALA A 99 2.83 -5.25 37.19
CA ALA A 99 2.49 -4.85 35.83
C ALA A 99 1.26 -3.94 35.88
N LYS A 100 1.32 -2.76 35.27
CA LYS A 100 0.21 -1.79 35.29
C LYS A 100 0.03 -1.11 33.94
N GLY A 101 -1.19 -0.67 33.65
CA GLY A 101 -1.49 0.07 32.42
C GLY A 101 -2.95 0.51 32.35
N THR A 102 -3.30 1.21 31.27
CA THR A 102 -4.68 1.64 31.00
C THR A 102 -5.34 0.67 30.02
N ALA A 103 -6.38 -0.02 30.48
CA ALA A 103 -7.21 -0.87 29.64
C ALA A 103 -8.14 -0.02 28.77
N VAL A 104 -8.18 -0.33 27.48
CA VAL A 104 -8.93 0.40 26.48
C VAL A 104 -9.66 -0.55 25.54
N ARG A 105 -10.69 -0.01 24.88
CA ARG A 105 -11.26 -0.59 23.66
C ARG A 105 -10.75 0.20 22.47
N ILE A 106 -10.17 -0.51 21.51
CA ILE A 106 -9.70 0.04 20.25
C ILE A 106 -10.44 -0.59 19.08
N GLU A 107 -10.63 0.20 18.03
CA GLU A 107 -11.18 -0.24 16.75
C GLU A 107 -10.23 0.20 15.64
N LYS A 108 -10.15 -0.58 14.56
CA LYS A 108 -9.33 -0.23 13.40
C LYS A 108 -9.93 1.02 12.77
N SER A 109 -9.15 2.09 12.60
CA SER A 109 -9.68 3.34 12.03
C SER A 109 -9.93 3.17 10.54
N ALA A 110 -11.13 3.52 10.05
CA ALA A 110 -11.47 3.53 8.62
C ALA A 110 -10.60 4.52 7.82
N ASP A 111 -10.04 5.53 8.48
CA ASP A 111 -9.08 6.46 7.86
C ASP A 111 -7.80 5.75 7.39
N ALA A 112 -7.47 4.60 7.98
CA ALA A 112 -6.35 3.77 7.55
C ALA A 112 -6.62 3.03 6.23
N ASP A 113 -7.86 3.04 5.73
CA ASP A 113 -8.18 2.52 4.39
C ASP A 113 -8.16 3.66 3.34
N SER A 114 -8.30 4.93 3.75
CA SER A 114 -8.17 6.10 2.87
C SER A 114 -6.73 6.61 2.67
N LEU A 115 -5.81 6.26 3.58
CA LEU A 115 -4.39 6.67 3.51
C LEU A 115 -3.55 5.86 2.49
N TYR A 116 -4.12 4.82 1.87
CA TYR A 116 -3.38 3.86 1.05
C TYR A 116 -4.16 3.47 -0.23
N SER A 117 -4.82 4.41 -0.88
CA SER A 117 -5.63 4.19 -2.10
C SER A 117 -4.84 3.77 -3.35
N ASN A 118 -3.59 3.31 -3.21
CA ASN A 118 -2.81 2.65 -4.27
C ASN A 118 -2.66 1.13 -4.06
N THR A 119 -3.38 0.54 -3.09
CA THR A 119 -3.37 -0.92 -2.90
C THR A 119 -4.20 -1.61 -3.96
N LYS A 120 -3.54 -2.33 -4.89
CA LYS A 120 -4.19 -3.48 -5.53
C LYS A 120 -4.45 -4.50 -4.43
N ASP A 121 -5.70 -4.64 -4.03
CA ASP A 121 -6.19 -5.76 -3.24
C ASP A 121 -6.01 -7.06 -4.03
N THR A 122 -4.86 -7.71 -3.92
CA THR A 122 -4.73 -9.11 -4.30
C THR A 122 -5.29 -9.98 -3.18
N VAL A 123 -6.58 -10.30 -3.34
CA VAL A 123 -7.33 -11.44 -2.81
C VAL A 123 -6.52 -12.43 -1.96
N GLY A 124 -6.87 -12.52 -0.67
CA GLY A 124 -6.67 -13.73 0.15
C GLY A 124 -5.45 -13.73 1.08
N GLY A 125 -5.35 -12.78 2.01
CA GLY A 125 -4.39 -12.83 3.11
C GLY A 125 -4.38 -11.54 3.92
N ASN A 126 -4.08 -11.62 5.22
CA ASN A 126 -4.01 -10.48 6.15
C ASN A 126 -2.79 -9.55 5.89
N GLU A 127 -2.20 -9.57 4.70
CA GLU A 127 -0.95 -8.88 4.35
C GLU A 127 -1.25 -7.47 3.83
N LYS A 128 -0.85 -6.44 4.58
CA LYS A 128 -0.96 -5.04 4.13
C LYS A 128 0.37 -4.60 3.52
N TYR A 129 0.47 -4.64 2.20
CA TYR A 129 1.60 -4.07 1.46
C TYR A 129 1.33 -2.62 1.06
N LEU A 130 2.36 -1.78 1.10
CA LEU A 130 2.42 -0.53 0.35
C LEU A 130 3.11 -0.80 -0.99
N CYS A 131 2.44 -0.46 -2.08
CA CYS A 131 2.99 -0.65 -3.43
C CYS A 131 3.43 0.70 -3.98
N PHE A 132 4.73 0.84 -4.23
CA PHE A 132 5.31 2.03 -4.82
C PHE A 132 5.69 1.74 -6.29
N PRO A 133 5.26 2.57 -7.25
CA PRO A 133 5.62 2.38 -8.65
C PRO A 133 7.10 2.67 -8.85
N ILE A 134 7.79 1.77 -9.56
CA ILE A 134 9.14 2.01 -10.05
C ILE A 134 9.03 2.81 -11.33
N ILE A 135 9.63 4.01 -11.38
CA ILE A 135 9.43 4.98 -12.46
C ILE A 135 10.60 5.08 -13.44
N ASN A 136 11.62 4.24 -13.30
CA ASN A 136 12.79 4.24 -14.17
C ASN A 136 12.99 2.90 -14.88
N TYR A 137 13.73 2.93 -15.98
CA TYR A 137 14.02 1.76 -16.78
C TYR A 137 15.37 1.86 -17.49
N TYR A 138 15.92 0.72 -17.86
CA TYR A 138 17.12 0.63 -18.67
C TYR A 138 16.73 0.15 -20.08
N GLU A 139 17.06 0.92 -21.10
CA GLU A 139 16.61 0.68 -22.47
C GLU A 139 17.00 -0.72 -22.96
N LYS A 140 18.26 -1.12 -22.72
CA LYS A 140 18.86 -2.36 -23.23
C LYS A 140 18.66 -3.59 -22.35
N VAL A 141 18.28 -3.41 -21.09
CA VAL A 141 18.04 -4.52 -20.16
C VAL A 141 16.77 -5.27 -20.57
N SER A 142 16.75 -6.59 -20.46
CA SER A 142 15.64 -7.43 -20.95
C SER A 142 14.52 -7.68 -19.94
N PHE A 143 14.47 -6.88 -18.87
CA PHE A 143 13.43 -6.93 -17.85
C PHE A 143 13.08 -5.52 -17.36
N ARG A 144 11.91 -5.37 -16.73
CA ARG A 144 11.37 -4.10 -16.22
C ARG A 144 10.84 -4.30 -14.80
N PRO A 145 11.58 -3.89 -13.77
CA PRO A 145 11.04 -3.72 -12.44
C PRO A 145 9.94 -2.66 -12.50
N PHE A 146 8.74 -2.96 -12.01
CA PHE A 146 7.60 -2.04 -12.12
C PHE A 146 7.01 -1.63 -10.78
N ALA A 147 7.15 -2.45 -9.74
CA ALA A 147 6.66 -2.12 -8.40
C ALA A 147 7.63 -2.60 -7.33
N LEU A 148 7.71 -1.83 -6.24
CA LEU A 148 8.27 -2.26 -4.97
C LEU A 148 7.12 -2.38 -3.97
N SER A 149 6.95 -3.56 -3.38
CA SER A 149 5.98 -3.79 -2.31
C SER A 149 6.70 -3.77 -0.97
N PHE A 150 6.20 -2.99 -0.01
CA PHE A 150 6.69 -2.91 1.36
C PHE A 150 5.66 -3.51 2.33
N ASP A 151 6.04 -4.54 3.07
CA ASP A 151 5.23 -5.17 4.11
C ASP A 151 5.36 -4.36 5.41
N VAL A 152 4.30 -3.66 5.79
CA VAL A 152 4.33 -2.76 6.97
C VAL A 152 4.46 -3.52 8.29
N LEU A 153 4.11 -4.82 8.31
CA LEU A 153 4.18 -5.62 9.54
C LEU A 153 5.56 -6.20 9.77
N THR A 154 6.25 -6.59 8.70
CA THR A 154 7.58 -7.25 8.79
C THR A 154 8.74 -6.32 8.43
N ASN A 155 8.47 -5.11 7.92
CA ASN A 155 9.47 -4.20 7.35
C ASN A 155 10.28 -4.87 6.24
N GLU A 156 9.63 -5.68 5.40
CA GLU A 156 10.28 -6.35 4.29
C GLU A 156 9.83 -5.76 2.96
N VAL A 157 10.75 -5.69 2.01
CA VAL A 157 10.48 -5.28 0.63
C VAL A 157 10.63 -6.44 -0.33
N LYS A 158 9.83 -6.40 -1.39
CA LYS A 158 10.00 -7.24 -2.58
C LYS A 158 9.79 -6.40 -3.84
N ILE A 159 10.36 -6.85 -4.95
CA ILE A 159 10.27 -6.16 -6.23
C ILE A 159 9.55 -7.06 -7.24
N SER A 160 8.57 -6.48 -7.91
CA SER A 160 7.84 -7.10 -9.02
C SER A 160 8.46 -6.66 -10.35
N ILE A 161 8.80 -7.64 -11.17
CA ILE A 161 9.60 -7.47 -12.39
C ILE A 161 8.91 -8.17 -13.56
N ASN A 162 8.77 -7.48 -14.68
CA ASN A 162 8.38 -8.10 -15.93
C ASN A 162 9.63 -8.55 -16.71
N ASN A 163 9.79 -9.84 -17.00
CA ASN A 163 10.93 -10.36 -17.75
C ASN A 163 10.49 -10.74 -19.18
N TYR A 164 11.18 -10.21 -20.19
CA TYR A 164 10.80 -10.43 -21.60
C TYR A 164 11.50 -11.62 -22.26
N ARG A 165 12.55 -12.15 -21.62
CA ARG A 165 13.31 -13.28 -22.15
C ARG A 165 13.01 -14.56 -21.39
N GLU A 166 13.17 -15.67 -22.08
CA GLU A 166 13.13 -17.01 -21.48
C GLU A 166 14.31 -17.23 -20.50
N GLU A 167 15.39 -16.46 -20.65
CA GLU A 167 16.54 -16.51 -19.73
C GLU A 167 16.08 -16.13 -18.31
N LYS A 168 16.35 -17.04 -17.36
CA LYS A 168 15.99 -16.85 -15.95
C LYS A 168 16.81 -15.73 -15.33
N LEU A 169 16.14 -14.69 -14.83
CA LEU A 169 16.72 -13.71 -13.91
C LEU A 169 16.77 -14.35 -12.52
N SER A 170 17.98 -14.53 -11.96
CA SER A 170 18.17 -15.29 -10.72
C SER A 170 18.75 -14.48 -9.57
N ALA A 171 19.34 -13.31 -9.83
CA ALA A 171 19.78 -12.41 -8.78
C ALA A 171 19.77 -10.95 -9.26
N LEU A 172 19.60 -10.03 -8.32
CA LEU A 172 19.52 -8.59 -8.53
C LEU A 172 20.16 -7.84 -7.35
N ASN A 173 21.12 -6.97 -7.62
CA ASN A 173 21.74 -6.07 -6.66
C ASN A 173 21.44 -4.63 -7.09
N VAL A 174 20.82 -3.86 -6.19
CA VAL A 174 20.21 -2.56 -6.50
C VAL A 174 20.43 -1.54 -5.39
N ASP A 175 20.45 -0.26 -5.76
CA ASP A 175 20.13 0.82 -4.85
C ASP A 175 18.66 1.19 -5.02
N ILE A 176 17.95 1.33 -3.91
CA ILE A 176 16.56 1.79 -3.87
C ILE A 176 16.57 3.26 -3.51
N LEU A 177 16.12 4.11 -4.44
CA LEU A 177 15.98 5.55 -4.26
C LEU A 177 14.48 5.87 -4.13
N ALA A 178 14.03 6.17 -2.92
CA ALA A 178 12.63 6.49 -2.65
C ALA A 178 12.38 7.99 -2.81
N ASN A 179 11.68 8.36 -3.89
CA ASN A 179 11.37 9.73 -4.24
C ASN A 179 10.15 10.19 -3.45
N THR A 180 10.25 11.35 -2.80
CA THR A 180 9.17 11.89 -1.99
C THR A 180 8.37 12.96 -2.71
N VAL A 181 7.14 13.18 -2.25
CA VAL A 181 6.27 14.30 -2.69
C VAL A 181 6.88 15.68 -2.45
N PHE A 182 7.93 15.78 -1.62
CA PHE A 182 8.66 17.02 -1.34
C PHE A 182 9.88 17.23 -2.25
N GLY A 183 10.14 16.32 -3.19
CA GLY A 183 11.30 16.39 -4.08
C GLY A 183 12.63 15.97 -3.43
N THR A 184 12.59 15.43 -2.21
CA THR A 184 13.75 14.78 -1.58
C THR A 184 13.80 13.28 -1.91
N VAL A 185 14.95 12.66 -1.69
CA VAL A 185 15.18 11.23 -1.96
C VAL A 185 15.75 10.57 -0.72
N TYR A 186 15.19 9.42 -0.32
CA TYR A 186 15.81 8.52 0.65
C TYR A 186 16.54 7.41 -0.12
N GLU A 187 17.80 7.14 0.24
CA GLU A 187 18.64 6.17 -0.46
C GLU A 187 18.91 4.95 0.42
N TYR A 188 18.74 3.77 -0.18
CA TYR A 188 19.03 2.48 0.43
C TYR A 188 19.95 1.69 -0.52
N PRO A 189 21.28 1.79 -0.34
CA PRO A 189 22.24 1.20 -1.26
C PRO A 189 22.43 -0.30 -1.02
N ASP A 190 22.94 -0.98 -2.06
CA ASP A 190 23.46 -2.35 -1.97
C ASP A 190 22.47 -3.41 -1.44
N ILE A 191 21.22 -3.33 -1.90
CA ILE A 191 20.17 -4.31 -1.57
C ILE A 191 20.27 -5.49 -2.51
N ASN A 192 20.34 -6.69 -1.93
CA ASN A 192 20.61 -7.94 -2.64
C ASN A 192 19.39 -8.86 -2.61
N PHE A 193 18.97 -9.30 -3.80
CA PHE A 193 17.95 -10.33 -4.00
C PHE A 193 18.60 -11.50 -4.76
N VAL A 194 18.61 -12.70 -4.18
CA VAL A 194 19.29 -13.89 -4.72
C VAL A 194 18.32 -15.03 -5.05
N ASN A 195 17.05 -14.90 -4.65
CA ASN A 195 15.99 -15.82 -4.98
C ASN A 195 14.84 -15.09 -5.66
N LEU A 196 14.61 -15.41 -6.95
CA LEU A 196 13.58 -14.81 -7.77
C LEU A 196 12.64 -15.91 -8.29
N ILE A 197 11.34 -15.72 -8.06
CA ILE A 197 10.28 -16.68 -8.34
C ILE A 197 9.41 -16.15 -9.47
N VAL A 198 9.15 -16.99 -10.47
CA VAL A 198 8.26 -16.65 -11.58
C VAL A 198 6.82 -16.96 -11.19
N ASN A 199 5.95 -15.94 -11.18
CA ASN A 199 4.53 -16.02 -10.88
C ASN A 199 3.72 -15.40 -12.01
N LYS A 200 2.87 -16.19 -12.68
CA LYS A 200 1.91 -15.71 -13.71
C LYS A 200 2.52 -14.75 -14.76
N GLY A 201 3.74 -15.04 -15.22
CA GLY A 201 4.44 -14.22 -16.23
C GLY A 201 5.23 -13.02 -15.70
N THR A 202 5.15 -12.77 -14.39
CA THR A 202 6.01 -11.80 -13.67
C THR A 202 7.05 -12.54 -12.84
N VAL A 203 8.14 -11.86 -12.50
CA VAL A 203 9.20 -12.33 -11.61
C VAL A 203 9.11 -11.52 -10.33
N GLU A 204 8.96 -12.19 -9.20
CA GLU A 204 8.97 -11.61 -7.87
C GLU A 204 10.30 -11.93 -7.21
N THR A 205 10.92 -10.96 -6.54
CA THR A 205 12.05 -11.24 -5.66
C THR A 205 11.58 -11.90 -4.37
N GLU A 206 12.51 -12.49 -3.63
CA GLU A 206 12.32 -12.73 -2.21
C GLU A 206 12.07 -11.44 -1.43
N LYS A 207 11.54 -11.60 -0.22
CA LYS A 207 11.38 -10.53 0.75
C LYS A 207 12.72 -10.27 1.43
N VAL A 208 13.12 -9.01 1.52
CA VAL A 208 14.34 -8.57 2.20
C VAL A 208 13.98 -7.50 3.22
N PHE A 209 14.48 -7.61 4.44
CA PHE A 209 14.27 -6.58 5.46
C PHE A 209 14.88 -5.25 5.03
N LEU A 210 14.10 -4.18 5.13
CA LEU A 210 14.54 -2.82 4.86
C LEU A 210 13.91 -1.87 5.89
N ASP A 211 14.77 -1.24 6.70
CA ASP A 211 14.31 -0.34 7.75
C ASP A 211 13.88 1.02 7.16
N ILE A 212 12.59 1.17 6.91
CA ILE A 212 11.96 2.42 6.50
C ILE A 212 11.03 2.88 7.60
N SER A 213 11.26 4.07 8.15
CA SER A 213 10.35 4.61 9.16
C SER A 213 8.94 4.82 8.60
N ASN A 214 7.92 4.54 9.41
CA ASN A 214 6.53 4.77 9.03
C ASN A 214 6.23 6.22 8.61
N ASN A 215 7.01 7.18 9.12
CA ASN A 215 6.87 8.58 8.70
C ASN A 215 7.42 8.80 7.28
N HIS A 216 8.51 8.13 6.90
CA HIS A 216 9.05 8.19 5.54
C HIS A 216 8.11 7.52 4.54
N LEU A 217 7.51 6.38 4.89
CA LEU A 217 6.57 5.67 4.00
C LEU A 217 5.41 6.54 3.54
N LYS A 218 4.93 7.47 4.38
CA LYS A 218 3.81 8.38 4.06
C LYS A 218 4.10 9.38 2.95
N VAL A 219 5.38 9.67 2.71
CA VAL A 219 5.79 10.75 1.83
C VAL A 219 6.41 10.23 0.53
N ILE A 220 6.67 8.91 0.44
CA ILE A 220 7.22 8.27 -0.75
C ILE A 220 6.11 8.20 -1.82
N GLU A 221 6.40 8.80 -2.97
CA GLU A 221 5.51 8.81 -4.13
C GLU A 221 5.88 7.70 -5.11
N SER A 222 7.18 7.46 -5.31
CA SER A 222 7.69 6.52 -6.29
C SER A 222 9.08 6.01 -5.93
N ILE A 223 9.51 4.94 -6.60
CA ILE A 223 10.85 4.39 -6.49
C ILE A 223 11.62 4.59 -7.78
N THR A 224 12.87 4.98 -7.66
CA THR A 224 13.88 4.82 -8.70
C THR A 224 14.81 3.69 -8.27
N LEU A 225 14.93 2.67 -9.12
CA LEU A 225 15.73 1.49 -8.87
C LEU A 225 17.02 1.56 -9.68
N ARG A 226 18.15 1.82 -9.03
CA ARG A 226 19.46 1.74 -9.69
C ARG A 226 19.91 0.29 -9.65
N ILE A 227 20.04 -0.35 -10.80
CA ILE A 227 20.56 -1.71 -10.89
C ILE A 227 22.07 -1.63 -11.02
N ASN A 228 22.77 -2.24 -10.05
CA ASN A 228 24.22 -2.30 -10.01
C ASN A 228 24.71 -3.60 -10.68
N HIS A 229 24.13 -4.73 -10.25
CA HIS A 229 24.46 -6.06 -10.78
C HIS A 229 23.21 -6.92 -10.95
N TYR A 230 23.23 -7.84 -11.91
CA TYR A 230 22.18 -8.84 -12.06
C TYR A 230 22.73 -10.14 -12.65
N VAL A 231 22.04 -11.25 -12.39
CA VAL A 231 22.37 -12.58 -12.95
C VAL A 231 21.24 -13.03 -13.87
N LEU A 232 21.55 -13.21 -15.15
CA LEU A 232 20.60 -13.62 -16.18
C LEU A 232 21.16 -14.83 -16.93
N GLY A 233 20.39 -15.93 -16.97
CA GLY A 233 20.84 -17.17 -17.61
C GLY A 233 22.10 -17.75 -16.98
N GLY A 234 22.30 -17.54 -15.67
CA GLY A 234 23.49 -18.00 -14.93
C GLY A 234 24.75 -17.18 -15.13
N LYS A 235 24.70 -16.07 -15.90
CA LYS A 235 25.83 -15.15 -16.09
C LYS A 235 25.60 -13.87 -15.30
N ALA A 236 26.64 -13.39 -14.62
CA ALA A 236 26.62 -12.12 -13.90
C ALA A 236 26.94 -10.95 -14.86
N TYR A 237 26.24 -9.85 -14.67
CA TYR A 237 26.41 -8.61 -15.41
C TYR A 237 26.52 -7.44 -14.41
N SER A 238 27.42 -6.50 -14.70
CA SER A 238 27.50 -5.19 -14.03
C SER A 238 26.89 -4.14 -14.96
N LEU A 239 26.04 -3.29 -14.42
CA LEU A 239 25.31 -2.31 -15.21
C LEU A 239 25.77 -0.88 -14.86
N ASN A 240 26.54 -0.30 -15.78
CA ASN A 240 27.00 1.10 -15.69
C ASN A 240 26.20 2.05 -16.59
N ASP A 241 25.22 1.52 -17.34
CA ASP A 241 24.38 2.32 -18.22
C ASP A 241 23.54 3.31 -17.42
N LEU A 242 23.23 4.46 -18.03
CA LEU A 242 22.28 5.40 -17.45
C LEU A 242 20.85 4.87 -17.62
N TYR A 243 20.09 4.83 -16.52
CA TYR A 243 18.66 4.60 -16.60
C TYR A 243 17.93 5.84 -17.15
N GLN A 244 16.73 5.62 -17.67
CA GLN A 244 15.79 6.65 -18.07
C GLN A 244 14.71 6.76 -16.99
N ILE A 245 14.31 7.98 -16.65
CA ILE A 245 13.15 8.24 -15.78
C ILE A 245 11.93 8.47 -16.67
N SER A 246 10.78 7.90 -16.29
CA SER A 246 9.51 8.17 -16.93
C SER A 246 9.18 9.66 -16.88
N GLY A 247 8.79 10.24 -18.03
CA GLY A 247 8.24 11.60 -18.06
C GLY A 247 6.79 11.69 -17.56
N ILE A 248 6.19 10.56 -17.17
CA ILE A 248 4.82 10.46 -16.70
C ILE A 248 4.83 10.47 -15.17
N LYS A 249 3.94 11.27 -14.57
CA LYS A 249 3.72 11.26 -13.11
C LYS A 249 3.35 9.85 -12.61
N ALA A 250 3.77 9.53 -11.39
CA ALA A 250 3.65 8.18 -10.83
C ALA A 250 2.20 7.66 -10.81
N ASP A 251 1.24 8.50 -10.42
CA ASP A 251 -0.19 8.19 -10.37
C ASP A 251 -0.76 7.86 -11.77
N LYS A 252 -0.40 8.66 -12.78
CA LYS A 252 -0.79 8.42 -14.17
C LYS A 252 -0.11 7.18 -14.74
N LEU A 253 1.14 6.91 -14.36
CA LEU A 253 1.89 5.73 -14.80
C LEU A 253 1.22 4.44 -14.31
N VAL A 254 0.77 4.39 -13.05
CA VAL A 254 0.03 3.24 -12.51
C VAL A 254 -1.25 2.98 -13.31
N LYS A 255 -2.04 4.02 -13.60
CA LYS A 255 -3.26 3.89 -14.42
C LYS A 255 -2.97 3.33 -15.83
N LEU A 256 -1.87 3.76 -16.45
CA LEU A 256 -1.47 3.23 -17.75
C LEU A 256 -1.02 1.77 -17.67
N ARG A 257 -0.42 1.34 -16.56
CA ARG A 257 -0.06 -0.07 -16.35
C ARG A 257 -1.29 -0.96 -16.22
N ASP A 258 -2.35 -0.47 -15.57
CA ASP A 258 -3.61 -1.20 -15.49
C ASP A 258 -4.23 -1.41 -16.86
N LEU A 259 -4.11 -0.42 -17.75
CA LEU A 259 -4.70 -0.48 -19.09
C LEU A 259 -3.86 -1.27 -20.09
N TYR A 260 -2.53 -1.11 -20.07
CA TYR A 260 -1.66 -1.61 -21.13
C TYR A 260 -0.66 -2.67 -20.66
N GLY A 261 -0.54 -2.92 -19.37
CA GLY A 261 0.35 -3.91 -18.75
C GLY A 261 1.42 -3.30 -17.84
N GLU A 262 1.88 -4.08 -16.87
CA GLU A 262 2.76 -3.63 -15.78
C GLU A 262 4.12 -3.09 -16.23
N ASP A 263 4.60 -3.49 -17.40
CA ASP A 263 5.88 -3.07 -17.94
C ASP A 263 5.85 -1.72 -18.67
N VAL A 264 4.75 -0.98 -18.60
CA VAL A 264 4.66 0.41 -19.09
C VAL A 264 5.57 1.30 -18.25
N MET A 265 6.38 2.10 -18.95
CA MET A 265 7.41 2.98 -18.42
C MET A 265 7.42 4.37 -19.04
N ASN A 266 6.80 4.54 -20.21
CA ASN A 266 6.72 5.82 -20.91
C ASN A 266 5.49 5.84 -21.82
N ASP A 267 5.18 7.00 -22.38
CA ASP A 267 4.15 7.11 -23.39
C ASP A 267 4.67 6.61 -24.74
N PHE A 268 3.75 6.16 -25.60
CA PHE A 268 4.08 5.80 -26.97
C PHE A 268 4.48 7.05 -27.75
N ARG A 269 5.60 6.98 -28.47
CA ARG A 269 6.06 8.06 -29.37
C ARG A 269 6.43 7.50 -30.72
N ASP A 270 6.04 8.18 -31.78
CA ASP A 270 6.29 7.80 -33.16
C ASP A 270 6.96 8.95 -33.90
N ASP A 271 8.26 8.81 -34.17
CA ASP A 271 9.07 9.79 -34.87
C ASP A 271 9.44 9.28 -36.27
N VAL A 272 10.02 10.16 -37.10
CA VAL A 272 10.36 9.85 -38.50
C VAL A 272 11.35 8.68 -38.64
N SER A 273 12.30 8.55 -37.72
CA SER A 273 13.39 7.56 -37.80
C SER A 273 13.23 6.36 -36.85
N GLN A 274 12.42 6.51 -35.81
CA GLN A 274 12.24 5.50 -34.76
C GLN A 274 10.90 5.70 -34.03
N TRP A 275 10.45 4.69 -33.32
CA TRP A 275 9.32 4.83 -32.41
C TRP A 275 9.65 4.23 -31.04
N THR A 276 9.21 4.90 -29.98
CA THR A 276 9.40 4.46 -28.59
C THR A 276 8.14 3.73 -28.14
N CYS A 277 8.29 2.45 -27.77
CA CYS A 277 7.22 1.68 -27.16
C CYS A 277 6.99 2.14 -25.72
N MET A 278 5.79 1.92 -25.18
CA MET A 278 5.46 2.21 -23.78
C MET A 278 6.38 1.51 -22.77
N CYS A 279 6.98 0.37 -23.12
CA CYS A 279 8.00 -0.28 -22.26
C CYS A 279 9.36 0.45 -22.23
N GLY A 280 9.48 1.56 -22.96
CA GLY A 280 10.66 2.40 -23.06
C GLY A 280 11.66 1.97 -24.14
N TYR A 281 11.43 0.85 -24.85
CA TYR A 281 12.34 0.40 -25.91
C TYR A 281 12.15 1.21 -27.20
N LYS A 282 13.26 1.66 -27.78
CA LYS A 282 13.27 2.37 -29.08
C LYS A 282 13.39 1.38 -30.22
N ASN A 283 12.42 1.43 -31.12
CA ASN A 283 12.31 0.55 -32.28
C ASN A 283 12.61 1.34 -33.55
N ASN A 284 13.10 0.65 -34.59
CA ASN A 284 13.25 1.25 -35.90
C ASN A 284 11.88 1.65 -36.48
N ALA A 285 11.78 2.79 -37.17
CA ALA A 285 10.53 3.28 -37.76
C ALA A 285 9.81 2.25 -38.65
N ASN A 286 10.56 1.36 -39.30
CA ASN A 286 10.03 0.38 -40.25
C ASN A 286 9.45 -0.88 -39.57
N THR A 287 9.55 -1.02 -38.24
CA THR A 287 8.97 -2.16 -37.53
C THR A 287 7.59 -1.84 -36.97
N ASN A 288 6.70 -2.83 -36.96
CA ASN A 288 5.34 -2.68 -36.44
C ASN A 288 5.12 -3.38 -35.09
N LYS A 289 6.16 -4.03 -34.55
CA LYS A 289 6.15 -4.73 -33.25
C LYS A 289 7.36 -4.31 -32.45
N CYS A 290 7.15 -4.09 -31.15
CA CYS A 290 8.23 -3.79 -30.25
C CYS A 290 9.18 -4.98 -30.16
N TYR A 291 10.47 -4.77 -30.38
CA TYR A 291 11.46 -5.85 -30.28
C TYR A 291 11.51 -6.45 -28.87
N MET A 292 11.29 -5.62 -27.84
CA MET A 292 11.34 -6.01 -26.44
C MET A 292 10.04 -6.70 -25.97
N CYS A 293 8.94 -5.95 -25.86
CA CYS A 293 7.68 -6.44 -25.27
C CYS A 293 6.70 -7.06 -26.28
N LYS A 294 7.05 -7.08 -27.57
CA LYS A 294 6.25 -7.67 -28.67
C LYS A 294 4.91 -7.01 -29.00
N ARG A 295 4.43 -6.05 -28.21
CA ARG A 295 3.24 -5.23 -28.51
C ARG A 295 3.31 -4.59 -29.89
N THR A 296 2.17 -4.53 -30.58
CA THR A 296 2.07 -3.95 -31.94
C THR A 296 1.89 -2.43 -31.90
N LYS A 297 2.38 -1.72 -32.92
CA LYS A 297 2.22 -0.26 -33.06
C LYS A 297 0.75 0.19 -33.08
N ASN A 298 -0.14 -0.67 -33.59
CA ASN A 298 -1.57 -0.37 -33.74
C ASN A 298 -2.41 -0.62 -32.47
N GLU A 299 -1.89 -1.39 -31.51
CA GLU A 299 -2.53 -1.53 -30.18
C GLU A 299 -2.68 -0.16 -29.49
N TYR A 300 -1.75 0.76 -29.77
CA TYR A 300 -1.70 2.08 -29.16
C TYR A 300 -2.69 3.07 -29.77
N THR A 301 -3.07 2.89 -31.05
CA THR A 301 -3.98 3.80 -31.77
C THR A 301 -5.46 3.53 -31.44
N LYS A 302 -5.81 2.30 -31.02
CA LYS A 302 -7.18 1.96 -30.61
C LYS A 302 -7.59 2.61 -29.29
N SER A 303 -6.65 2.86 -28.40
CA SER A 303 -6.97 3.49 -27.11
C SER A 303 -7.03 5.01 -27.15
N GLN A 304 -6.56 5.66 -28.23
CA GLN A 304 -6.92 7.06 -28.50
C GLN A 304 -8.39 7.22 -28.94
N ILE A 305 -9.08 6.11 -29.30
CA ILE A 305 -10.49 6.13 -29.71
C ILE A 305 -11.45 5.85 -28.55
N ARG A 306 -10.98 5.31 -27.42
CA ARG A 306 -11.75 5.38 -26.17
C ARG A 306 -11.63 6.79 -25.59
N LYS A 307 -12.26 7.75 -26.28
CA LYS A 307 -12.50 9.08 -25.74
C LYS A 307 -13.39 8.86 -24.52
N LYS A 308 -12.83 9.05 -23.33
CA LYS A 308 -13.59 9.16 -22.09
C LYS A 308 -14.75 10.12 -22.35
N VAL A 309 -15.98 9.61 -22.25
CA VAL A 309 -17.15 10.40 -22.58
C VAL A 309 -17.32 11.41 -21.46
N MET A 310 -17.35 12.70 -21.81
CA MET A 310 -17.60 13.77 -20.84
C MET A 310 -19.10 13.96 -20.67
N LEU A 311 -19.54 14.44 -19.52
CA LEU A 311 -20.95 14.78 -19.30
C LEU A 311 -21.40 15.85 -20.30
N SER A 312 -20.51 16.80 -20.63
CA SER A 312 -20.73 17.79 -21.67
C SER A 312 -21.08 17.19 -23.04
N ASP A 313 -20.52 16.02 -23.37
CA ASP A 313 -20.78 15.34 -24.65
C ASP A 313 -22.25 14.81 -24.72
N LEU A 314 -22.89 14.56 -23.57
CA LEU A 314 -24.27 14.04 -23.48
C LEU A 314 -25.35 15.14 -23.34
N MET A 315 -24.96 16.35 -22.94
CA MET A 315 -25.89 17.47 -22.70
C MET A 315 -26.83 17.78 -23.88
N PRO A 316 -26.38 17.79 -25.15
CA PRO A 316 -27.27 18.06 -26.29
C PRO A 316 -28.43 17.06 -26.41
N GLU A 317 -28.24 15.81 -25.97
CA GLU A 317 -29.30 14.80 -25.98
C GLU A 317 -30.24 14.98 -24.78
N PHE A 318 -29.72 15.34 -23.61
CA PHE A 318 -30.54 15.64 -22.43
C PHE A 318 -31.51 16.80 -22.69
N GLU A 319 -31.06 17.82 -23.43
CA GLU A 319 -31.91 18.94 -23.83
C GLU A 319 -33.06 18.52 -24.76
N ARG A 320 -32.88 17.48 -25.58
CA ARG A 320 -33.91 16.97 -26.52
C ARG A 320 -34.96 16.10 -25.84
N LEU A 321 -34.57 15.33 -24.84
CA LEU A 321 -35.47 14.42 -24.10
C LEU A 321 -36.52 15.21 -23.31
N LYS A 322 -37.70 14.64 -23.08
CA LYS A 322 -38.87 15.40 -22.59
C LYS A 322 -38.97 15.44 -21.07
N SER A 323 -38.34 14.52 -20.35
CA SER A 323 -38.45 14.40 -18.89
C SER A 323 -37.17 13.90 -18.24
N CYS A 324 -37.03 14.12 -16.93
CA CYS A 324 -35.93 13.55 -16.15
C CYS A 324 -35.93 12.02 -16.20
N GLN A 325 -37.12 11.40 -16.27
CA GLN A 325 -37.28 9.95 -16.43
C GLN A 325 -36.71 9.45 -17.76
N GLU A 326 -36.94 10.16 -18.88
CA GLU A 326 -36.36 9.81 -20.18
C GLU A 326 -34.83 9.92 -20.17
N ILE A 327 -34.28 10.95 -19.51
CA ILE A 327 -32.83 11.12 -19.35
C ILE A 327 -32.23 9.98 -18.52
N TYR A 328 -32.86 9.60 -17.41
CA TYR A 328 -32.41 8.47 -16.58
C TYR A 328 -32.42 7.15 -17.34
N THR A 329 -33.46 6.89 -18.13
CA THR A 329 -33.53 5.70 -18.98
C THR A 329 -32.42 5.70 -20.03
N TYR A 330 -32.18 6.84 -20.70
CA TYR A 330 -31.09 6.99 -21.67
C TYR A 330 -29.71 6.71 -21.04
N LEU A 331 -29.44 7.29 -19.86
CA LEU A 331 -28.20 7.06 -19.13
C LEU A 331 -28.03 5.60 -18.72
N THR A 332 -29.10 4.96 -18.23
CA THR A 332 -29.06 3.54 -17.84
C THR A 332 -28.82 2.63 -19.05
N ASP A 333 -29.38 2.97 -20.21
CA ASP A 333 -29.22 2.19 -21.44
C ASP A 333 -27.78 2.28 -21.98
N ILE A 334 -27.16 3.45 -21.89
CA ILE A 334 -25.73 3.64 -22.21
C ILE A 334 -24.84 2.91 -21.21
N ALA A 335 -25.14 2.99 -19.91
CA ALA A 335 -24.43 2.28 -18.86
C ALA A 335 -24.42 0.74 -19.03
N GLN A 336 -25.42 0.19 -19.73
CA GLN A 336 -25.53 -1.24 -20.00
C GLN A 336 -24.88 -1.66 -21.32
N LYS A 337 -24.83 -0.75 -22.32
CA LYS A 337 -24.27 -1.02 -23.66
C LYS A 337 -22.76 -0.80 -23.70
N ASP A 338 -22.28 0.19 -22.97
CA ASP A 338 -20.87 0.59 -22.92
C ASP A 338 -20.24 0.21 -21.57
N SER A 339 -18.91 0.19 -21.47
CA SER A 339 -18.24 -0.12 -20.21
C SER A 339 -18.43 1.05 -19.24
N LEU A 340 -18.92 0.78 -18.02
CA LEU A 340 -19.07 1.80 -16.96
C LEU A 340 -17.76 2.56 -16.68
N GLU A 341 -16.61 1.92 -16.95
CA GLU A 341 -15.27 2.51 -16.82
C GLU A 341 -14.99 3.65 -17.82
N ASP A 342 -15.81 3.80 -18.86
CA ASP A 342 -15.67 4.86 -19.87
C ASP A 342 -16.29 6.19 -19.40
N PHE A 343 -16.97 6.21 -18.24
CA PHE A 343 -17.69 7.38 -17.70
C PHE A 343 -17.45 7.61 -16.19
N ASP A 344 -16.62 8.60 -15.84
CA ASP A 344 -16.32 8.93 -14.44
C ASP A 344 -17.48 9.56 -13.64
N PHE A 345 -18.49 10.11 -14.32
CA PHE A 345 -19.59 10.84 -13.70
C PHE A 345 -20.85 9.99 -13.48
N MET A 346 -20.91 8.77 -14.06
CA MET A 346 -22.18 8.07 -14.28
C MET A 346 -22.91 7.69 -13.01
N GLU A 347 -22.20 7.23 -11.98
CA GLU A 347 -22.82 6.84 -10.71
C GLU A 347 -23.47 8.05 -10.01
N GLU A 348 -22.77 9.18 -9.98
CA GLU A 348 -23.24 10.41 -9.35
C GLU A 348 -24.44 11.00 -10.10
N ILE A 349 -24.34 11.12 -11.43
CA ILE A 349 -25.40 11.68 -12.27
C ILE A 349 -26.64 10.79 -12.30
N LEU A 350 -26.49 9.46 -12.31
CA LEU A 350 -27.62 8.53 -12.15
C LEU A 350 -28.26 8.65 -10.76
N GLY A 351 -27.45 8.85 -9.72
CA GLY A 351 -27.91 9.12 -8.36
C GLY A 351 -28.78 10.37 -8.27
N GLU A 352 -28.31 11.48 -8.86
CA GLU A 352 -29.04 12.75 -8.91
C GLU A 352 -30.31 12.65 -9.75
N ALA A 353 -30.26 12.01 -10.92
CA ALA A 353 -31.44 11.77 -11.75
C ALA A 353 -32.51 10.99 -10.98
N LYS A 354 -32.12 9.95 -10.24
CA LYS A 354 -33.03 9.13 -9.43
C LYS A 354 -33.66 9.93 -8.28
N LYS A 355 -32.90 10.83 -7.64
CA LYS A 355 -33.43 11.76 -6.63
C LYS A 355 -34.46 12.70 -7.26
N MET A 356 -34.14 13.32 -8.39
CA MET A 356 -35.04 14.25 -9.08
C MET A 356 -36.35 13.58 -9.54
N ILE A 357 -36.28 12.35 -10.06
CA ILE A 357 -37.47 11.55 -10.41
C ILE A 357 -38.35 11.31 -9.19
N SER A 358 -37.77 11.03 -8.03
CA SER A 358 -38.55 10.83 -6.79
C SER A 358 -39.33 12.09 -6.36
N LEU A 359 -38.85 13.28 -6.75
CA LEU A 359 -39.46 14.58 -6.47
C LEU A 359 -40.54 14.98 -7.49
N GLU A 360 -40.60 14.33 -8.66
CA GLU A 360 -41.54 14.69 -9.73
C GLU A 360 -43.02 14.54 -9.32
N ARG A 361 -43.31 13.62 -8.39
CA ARG A 361 -44.66 13.46 -7.81
C ARG A 361 -45.16 14.71 -7.08
N THR A 362 -44.23 15.54 -6.59
CA THR A 362 -44.53 16.71 -5.76
C THR A 362 -44.36 18.01 -6.54
N TYR A 363 -43.36 18.09 -7.40
CA TYR A 363 -42.94 19.35 -8.04
C TYR A 363 -43.13 19.37 -9.57
N GLY A 364 -43.67 18.31 -10.16
CA GLY A 364 -43.80 18.19 -11.61
C GLY A 364 -42.49 17.79 -12.28
N ASN A 365 -42.39 17.91 -13.60
CA ASN A 365 -41.23 17.48 -14.37
C ASN A 365 -39.94 18.18 -13.89
N MET A 366 -38.96 17.41 -13.44
CA MET A 366 -37.73 17.93 -12.84
C MET A 366 -36.58 18.08 -13.85
N LYS A 367 -36.86 17.97 -15.16
CA LYS A 367 -35.85 18.04 -16.23
C LYS A 367 -34.94 19.27 -16.12
N ASP A 368 -35.49 20.47 -16.01
CA ASP A 368 -34.68 21.71 -16.04
C ASP A 368 -33.79 21.83 -14.79
N SER A 369 -34.29 21.38 -13.64
CA SER A 369 -33.52 21.27 -12.40
C SER A 369 -32.38 20.26 -12.54
N PHE A 370 -32.63 19.11 -13.17
CA PHE A 370 -31.61 18.10 -13.44
C PHE A 370 -30.53 18.61 -14.41
N ILE A 371 -30.93 19.29 -15.50
CA ILE A 371 -30.00 19.94 -16.43
C ILE A 371 -29.13 20.98 -15.71
N SER A 372 -29.71 21.75 -14.78
CA SER A 372 -28.96 22.71 -13.96
C SER A 372 -27.92 22.01 -13.06
N THR A 373 -28.26 20.87 -12.48
CA THR A 373 -27.31 20.03 -11.72
C THR A 373 -26.19 19.52 -12.61
N CYS A 374 -26.49 19.03 -13.82
CA CYS A 374 -25.46 18.58 -14.77
C CYS A 374 -24.52 19.73 -15.18
N ASN A 375 -25.05 20.91 -15.47
CA ASN A 375 -24.23 22.08 -15.80
C ASN A 375 -23.31 22.50 -14.65
N ARG A 376 -23.79 22.41 -13.40
CA ARG A 376 -22.96 22.65 -12.22
C ARG A 376 -21.84 21.62 -12.10
N TYR A 377 -22.16 20.33 -12.28
CA TYR A 377 -21.16 19.26 -12.30
C TYR A 377 -20.08 19.51 -13.36
N ILE A 378 -20.47 19.88 -14.58
CA ILE A 378 -19.55 20.22 -15.67
C ILE A 378 -18.62 21.38 -15.26
N SER A 379 -19.16 22.43 -14.64
CA SER A 379 -18.35 23.57 -14.17
C SER A 379 -17.38 23.21 -13.06
N GLU A 380 -17.75 22.28 -12.17
CA GLU A 380 -16.94 21.86 -11.02
C GLU A 380 -15.85 20.83 -11.39
N HIS A 381 -16.08 20.01 -12.44
CA HIS A 381 -15.25 18.82 -12.71
C HIS A 381 -14.65 18.73 -14.12
N GLU A 382 -15.15 19.50 -15.09
CA GLU A 382 -14.68 19.44 -16.49
C GLU A 382 -13.92 20.70 -16.94
N GLN A 383 -13.98 21.81 -16.21
CA GLN A 383 -13.33 23.08 -16.59
C GLN A 383 -11.82 23.19 -16.25
N ASP A 384 -11.24 22.23 -15.51
CA ASP A 384 -9.84 22.28 -15.05
C ASP A 384 -8.85 21.45 -15.93
N LYS A 385 -9.23 21.11 -17.17
CA LYS A 385 -8.43 20.28 -18.09
C LYS A 385 -7.97 20.98 -19.38
N SER A 386 -8.16 22.29 -19.46
CA SER A 386 -7.67 23.12 -20.57
C SER A 386 -6.63 24.12 -20.04
N ASP A 387 -5.43 23.62 -19.78
CA ASP A 387 -4.13 24.32 -19.90
C ASP A 387 -2.99 23.30 -20.02
#